data_AF-A0A544X440-F1
#
_entry.id   AF-A0A544X440-F1
#
_cell.length_a   1.000
_cell.length_b   1.000
_cell.length_c   1.000
_cell.angle_alpha   90.00
_cell.angle_beta   90.00
_cell.angle_gamma   90.00
#
_symmetry.space_group_name_H-M   'P 1'
#
loop_
_entity.id
_entity.type
_entity.pdbx_description
1 polymer ?
#
loop_
_entity_poly.entity_id
_entity_poly.type
_entity_poly.pdbx_seq_one_letter_code
_entity_poly.pdbx_strand_id
1 'polypeptide(L)'
;DQILERFGQYESMRATLEKDHTSGQDDALLDIYRKLRPGEPPTRESAQALLENLYFNPKRYDLAKVGRYKINKKLGVQADITQGTLTDEDIVATIEYLVRLHAGEESMPVAGGEVSVETDDIDHFGNRRLRTVGELIQNQVRLGLARMERVVRERMTTQDVEAITPQTLINIRPVVASIKEFFGTSQLSQFMD
;
A
#
# COMPACT_ATOMS: atom_id res chain seq x y z
N ASP A 1 -18.77 -9.04 -17.10
CA ASP A 1 -20.10 -9.38 -16.54
C ASP A 1 -20.27 -8.97 -15.09
N GLN A 2 -19.50 -9.50 -14.14
CA GLN A 2 -19.62 -9.15 -12.70
C GLN A 2 -19.50 -7.64 -12.40
N ILE A 3 -18.62 -6.92 -13.10
CA ILE A 3 -18.47 -5.46 -12.94
C ILE A 3 -19.75 -4.72 -13.35
N LEU A 4 -20.40 -5.13 -14.45
CA LEU A 4 -21.65 -4.52 -14.91
C LEU A 4 -22.83 -4.88 -14.02
N GLU A 5 -22.86 -6.09 -13.46
CA GLU A 5 -23.86 -6.47 -12.48
C GLU A 5 -23.80 -5.58 -11.23
N ARG A 6 -22.59 -5.30 -10.74
CA ARG A 6 -22.40 -4.49 -9.53
C ARG A 6 -22.47 -2.98 -9.76
N PHE A 7 -21.96 -2.49 -10.89
CA PHE A 7 -21.74 -1.06 -11.14
C PHE A 7 -22.47 -0.51 -12.36
N GLY A 8 -23.21 -1.34 -13.10
CA GLY A 8 -23.83 -0.95 -14.37
C GLY A 8 -24.89 0.14 -14.27
N GLN A 9 -25.41 0.41 -13.07
CA GLN A 9 -26.30 1.54 -12.80
C GLN A 9 -25.59 2.91 -12.89
N TYR A 10 -24.26 2.95 -12.77
CA TYR A 10 -23.47 4.18 -12.83
C TYR A 10 -22.98 4.46 -14.25
N GLU A 11 -23.37 5.61 -14.81
CA GLU A 11 -22.93 6.05 -16.14
C GLU A 11 -21.41 6.13 -16.25
N SER A 12 -20.74 6.64 -15.20
CA SER A 12 -19.28 6.74 -15.14
C SER A 12 -18.57 5.40 -15.32
N MET A 13 -19.14 4.32 -14.78
CA MET A 13 -18.58 2.97 -14.90
C MET A 13 -18.84 2.37 -16.28
N ARG A 14 -20.02 2.61 -16.87
CA ARG A 14 -20.31 2.21 -18.25
C ARG A 14 -19.39 2.91 -19.24
N ALA A 15 -19.23 4.23 -19.13
CA ALA A 15 -18.34 5.00 -19.98
C ALA A 15 -16.86 4.61 -19.82
N THR A 16 -16.46 4.16 -18.63
CA THR A 16 -15.11 3.63 -18.39
C THR A 16 -14.91 2.29 -19.08
N LEU A 17 -15.88 1.38 -18.97
CA LEU A 17 -15.83 0.06 -19.63
C LEU A 17 -15.88 0.16 -21.16
N GLU A 18 -16.62 1.11 -21.72
CA GLU A 18 -16.63 1.36 -23.18
C GLU A 18 -15.27 1.79 -23.72
N LYS A 19 -14.45 2.45 -22.88
CA LYS A 19 -13.09 2.89 -23.22
C LYS A 19 -12.02 1.85 -22.83
N ASP A 20 -12.40 0.80 -22.12
CA ASP A 20 -11.48 -0.27 -21.75
C ASP A 20 -11.19 -1.14 -22.97
N HIS A 21 -9.92 -1.23 -23.34
CA HIS A 21 -9.46 -2.03 -24.48
C HIS A 21 -9.01 -3.44 -24.07
N THR A 22 -9.00 -3.74 -22.77
CA THR A 22 -8.51 -5.01 -22.26
C THR A 22 -9.58 -6.08 -22.35
N SER A 23 -9.20 -7.26 -22.85
CA SER A 23 -10.15 -8.36 -23.10
C SER A 23 -10.17 -9.43 -21.99
N GLY A 24 -9.31 -9.29 -20.98
CA GLY A 24 -9.20 -10.25 -19.88
C GLY A 24 -8.12 -9.88 -18.87
N GLN A 25 -8.02 -10.66 -17.79
CA GLN A 25 -7.12 -10.38 -16.67
C GLN A 25 -5.66 -10.28 -17.11
N ASP A 26 -5.19 -11.18 -17.98
CA ASP A 26 -3.79 -11.19 -18.42
C ASP A 26 -3.46 -9.93 -19.22
N ASP A 27 -4.35 -9.50 -20.12
CA ASP A 27 -4.16 -8.29 -20.90
C ASP A 27 -4.19 -7.03 -20.03
N ALA A 28 -5.08 -6.99 -19.03
CA ALA A 28 -5.12 -5.93 -18.03
C ALA A 28 -3.84 -5.86 -17.19
N LEU A 29 -3.28 -7.00 -16.78
CA LEU A 29 -2.01 -7.05 -16.07
C LEU A 29 -0.86 -6.52 -16.94
N LEU A 30 -0.81 -6.93 -18.21
CA LEU A 30 0.22 -6.46 -19.15
C LEU A 30 0.08 -4.94 -19.40
N ASP A 31 -1.14 -4.42 -19.53
CA ASP A 31 -1.39 -2.99 -19.71
C ASP A 31 -0.95 -2.16 -18.49
N ILE A 32 -1.30 -2.60 -17.27
CA ILE A 32 -0.84 -1.98 -16.02
C ILE A 32 0.69 -1.97 -15.97
N TYR A 33 1.33 -3.09 -16.30
CA TYR A 33 2.79 -3.18 -16.27
C TYR A 33 3.45 -2.22 -17.27
N ARG A 34 2.96 -2.12 -18.51
CA ARG A 34 3.49 -1.20 -19.52
C ARG A 34 3.40 0.26 -19.07
N LYS A 35 2.31 0.63 -18.39
CA LYS A 35 2.10 2.00 -17.86
C LYS A 35 3.06 2.32 -16.72
N LEU A 36 3.31 1.37 -15.82
CA LEU A 36 4.20 1.56 -14.67
C LEU A 36 5.69 1.45 -15.04
N ARG A 37 6.02 0.63 -16.05
CA ARG A 37 7.38 0.36 -16.50
C ARG A 37 7.49 0.47 -18.03
N PRO A 38 7.49 1.71 -18.56
CA PRO A 38 7.59 1.91 -19.99
C PRO A 38 8.95 1.40 -20.50
N GLY A 39 8.92 0.49 -21.47
CA GLY A 39 10.13 -0.04 -22.15
C GLY A 39 10.63 -1.40 -21.67
N GLU A 40 10.14 -1.93 -20.54
CA GLU A 40 10.41 -3.32 -20.13
C GLU A 40 9.41 -4.27 -20.82
N PRO A 41 9.86 -5.39 -21.43
CA PRO A 41 8.95 -6.35 -22.04
C PRO A 41 8.07 -6.99 -20.95
N PRO A 42 6.74 -6.88 -21.02
CA PRO A 42 5.86 -7.38 -19.98
C PRO A 42 5.66 -8.90 -20.14
N THR A 43 5.85 -9.66 -19.06
CA THR A 43 5.31 -11.03 -18.94
C THR A 43 4.17 -11.06 -17.92
N ARG A 44 3.31 -12.08 -18.02
CA ARG A 44 2.20 -12.26 -17.09
C ARG A 44 2.69 -12.36 -15.65
N GLU A 45 3.74 -13.14 -15.44
CA GLU A 45 4.33 -13.40 -14.13
C GLU A 45 4.96 -12.13 -13.55
N SER A 46 5.69 -11.36 -14.36
CA SER A 46 6.29 -10.10 -13.91
C SER A 46 5.23 -9.05 -13.58
N ALA A 47 4.15 -9.01 -14.36
CA ALA A 47 3.03 -8.10 -14.15
C ALA A 47 2.25 -8.44 -12.88
N GLN A 48 1.91 -9.72 -12.69
CA GLN A 48 1.23 -10.17 -11.49
C GLN A 48 2.10 -9.95 -10.25
N ALA A 49 3.39 -10.31 -10.32
CA ALA A 49 4.32 -10.06 -9.22
C ALA A 49 4.48 -8.57 -8.90
N LEU A 50 4.41 -7.68 -9.89
CA LEU A 50 4.44 -6.24 -9.65
C LEU A 50 3.22 -5.79 -8.84
N LEU A 51 2.01 -6.20 -9.26
CA LEU A 51 0.76 -5.83 -8.59
C LEU A 51 0.72 -6.36 -7.15
N GLU A 52 1.06 -7.63 -6.96
CA GLU A 52 1.20 -8.27 -5.64
C GLU A 52 2.13 -7.48 -4.72
N ASN A 53 3.28 -7.06 -5.23
CA ASN A 53 4.26 -6.30 -4.46
C ASN A 53 3.83 -4.86 -4.15
N LEU A 54 2.88 -4.28 -4.89
CA LEU A 54 2.40 -2.92 -4.64
C LEU A 54 1.43 -2.85 -3.47
N TYR A 55 0.49 -3.80 -3.37
CA TYR A 55 -0.65 -3.65 -2.45
C TYR A 55 -0.88 -4.86 -1.52
N PHE A 56 -0.47 -6.05 -1.93
CA PHE A 56 -0.82 -7.32 -1.28
C PHE A 56 0.35 -7.98 -0.52
N ASN A 57 1.57 -7.50 -0.73
CA ASN A 57 2.75 -8.01 -0.03
C ASN A 57 2.97 -7.29 1.33
N PRO A 58 2.84 -7.99 2.48
CA PRO A 58 2.98 -7.39 3.81
C PRO A 58 4.40 -6.90 4.12
N LYS A 59 5.40 -7.30 3.34
CA LYS A 59 6.77 -6.78 3.47
C LYS A 59 6.95 -5.41 2.80
N ARG A 60 6.05 -5.04 1.87
CA ARG A 60 6.17 -3.83 1.04
C ARG A 60 5.05 -2.82 1.28
N TYR A 61 3.91 -3.29 1.75
CA TYR A 61 2.73 -2.47 1.98
C TYR A 61 2.16 -2.76 3.37
N ASP A 62 1.89 -1.70 4.14
CA ASP A 62 1.32 -1.76 5.48
C ASP A 62 0.51 -0.49 5.77
N LEU A 63 -0.81 -0.62 5.86
CA LEU A 63 -1.74 0.43 6.30
C LEU A 63 -1.52 0.81 7.77
N ALA A 64 -0.84 -0.05 8.53
CA ALA A 64 -0.87 -0.08 9.98
C ALA A 64 -2.30 -0.17 10.55
N LYS A 65 -2.39 -0.35 11.86
CA LYS A 65 -3.68 -0.42 12.56
C LYS A 65 -4.55 0.82 12.31
N VAL A 66 -3.94 2.00 12.24
CA VAL A 66 -4.66 3.25 12.05
C VAL A 66 -5.24 3.36 10.64
N GLY A 67 -4.48 3.00 9.60
CA GLY A 67 -4.97 3.03 8.22
C GLY A 67 -6.09 2.01 8.01
N ARG A 68 -5.92 0.78 8.53
CA ARG A 68 -6.95 -0.26 8.50
C ARG A 68 -8.24 0.19 9.21
N TYR A 69 -8.13 0.77 10.41
CA TYR A 69 -9.28 1.34 11.13
C TYR A 69 -10.00 2.41 10.29
N LYS A 70 -9.25 3.30 9.63
CA LYS A 70 -9.82 4.37 8.80
C LYS A 70 -10.56 3.83 7.59
N ILE A 71 -9.98 2.86 6.88
CA ILE A 71 -10.63 2.21 5.74
C ILE A 71 -11.91 1.50 6.18
N ASN A 72 -11.84 0.68 7.22
CA ASN A 72 -13.01 -0.02 7.76
C ASN A 72 -14.13 0.95 8.14
N LYS A 73 -13.78 2.07 8.78
CA LYS A 73 -14.78 3.07 9.18
C LYS A 73 -15.36 3.83 7.99
N LYS A 74 -14.55 4.22 7.00
CA LYS A 74 -14.98 5.02 5.85
C LYS A 74 -15.83 4.20 4.87
N LEU A 75 -15.43 2.96 4.62
CA LEU A 75 -16.04 2.08 3.62
C LEU A 75 -17.00 1.04 4.22
N GLY A 76 -17.07 0.93 5.55
CA GLY A 76 -17.91 -0.06 6.24
C GLY A 76 -17.42 -1.51 6.15
N VAL A 77 -16.17 -1.73 5.72
CA VAL A 77 -15.54 -3.06 5.57
C VAL A 77 -15.19 -3.64 6.95
N GLN A 78 -15.36 -4.95 7.13
CA GLN A 78 -15.16 -5.68 8.40
C GLN A 78 -13.86 -6.51 8.42
N ALA A 79 -12.77 -5.95 7.89
CA ALA A 79 -11.46 -6.61 7.93
C ALA A 79 -10.81 -6.52 9.31
N ASP A 80 -10.00 -7.51 9.70
CA ASP A 80 -9.30 -7.50 10.99
C ASP A 80 -8.34 -6.31 11.10
N ILE A 81 -8.23 -5.72 12.30
CA ILE A 81 -7.39 -4.53 12.56
C ILE A 81 -5.88 -4.79 12.31
N THR A 82 -5.45 -6.05 12.33
CA THR A 82 -4.09 -6.49 12.05
C THR A 82 -3.82 -6.75 10.57
N GLN A 83 -4.85 -6.72 9.72
CA GLN A 83 -4.69 -6.85 8.27
C GLN A 83 -4.08 -5.57 7.69
N GLY A 84 -2.76 -5.60 7.51
CA GLY A 84 -1.99 -4.44 7.05
C GLY A 84 -2.02 -4.20 5.53
N THR A 85 -2.25 -5.23 4.72
CA THR A 85 -2.32 -5.11 3.25
C THR A 85 -3.73 -4.76 2.80
N LEU A 86 -3.87 -4.20 1.60
CA LEU A 86 -5.20 -4.06 0.99
C LEU A 86 -5.79 -5.42 0.64
N THR A 87 -7.10 -5.49 0.56
CA THR A 87 -7.85 -6.64 0.04
C THR A 87 -8.63 -6.24 -1.20
N ASP A 88 -9.08 -7.23 -1.98
CA ASP A 88 -9.95 -6.97 -3.13
C ASP A 88 -11.25 -6.27 -2.70
N GLU A 89 -11.78 -6.63 -1.53
CA GLU A 89 -12.96 -5.97 -0.94
C GLU A 89 -12.72 -4.48 -0.66
N ASP A 90 -11.54 -4.11 -0.14
CA ASP A 90 -11.19 -2.71 0.08
C ASP A 90 -11.22 -1.92 -1.23
N ILE A 91 -10.65 -2.48 -2.29
CA ILE A 91 -10.54 -1.81 -3.60
C ILE A 91 -11.93 -1.65 -4.22
N VAL A 92 -12.73 -2.72 -4.22
CA VAL A 92 -14.07 -2.72 -4.78
C VAL A 92 -14.99 -1.78 -3.99
N ALA A 93 -14.94 -1.79 -2.66
CA ALA A 93 -15.69 -0.86 -1.82
C ALA A 93 -15.25 0.60 -2.02
N THR A 94 -13.96 0.85 -2.26
CA THR A 94 -13.46 2.19 -2.59
C THR A 94 -14.04 2.69 -3.91
N ILE A 95 -14.06 1.85 -4.94
CA ILE A 95 -14.66 2.19 -6.24
C ILE A 95 -16.16 2.46 -6.06
N GLU A 96 -16.87 1.61 -5.31
CA GLU A 96 -18.29 1.78 -5.00
C GLU A 96 -18.57 3.11 -4.32
N TYR A 97 -17.77 3.48 -3.32
CA TYR A 97 -17.86 4.76 -2.63
C TYR A 97 -17.71 5.94 -3.61
N LEU A 98 -16.71 5.87 -4.51
CA LEU A 98 -16.42 6.94 -5.46
C LEU A 98 -17.51 7.11 -6.52
N VAL A 99 -18.07 6.02 -7.04
CA VAL A 99 -19.13 6.11 -8.06
C VAL A 99 -20.45 6.61 -7.47
N ARG A 100 -20.76 6.23 -6.23
CA ARG A 100 -21.90 6.77 -5.47
C ARG A 100 -21.75 8.25 -5.20
N LEU A 101 -20.55 8.67 -4.75
CA LEU A 101 -20.22 10.07 -4.53
C LEU A 101 -20.38 10.88 -5.83
N HIS A 102 -19.91 10.35 -6.95
CA HIS A 102 -20.07 11.00 -8.25
C HIS A 102 -21.53 11.10 -8.70
N ALA A 103 -22.36 10.09 -8.39
CA ALA A 103 -23.79 10.09 -8.68
C ALA A 103 -24.60 11.01 -7.75
N GLY A 104 -23.98 11.60 -6.71
CA GLY A 104 -24.64 12.45 -5.73
C GLY A 104 -25.46 11.66 -4.70
N GLU A 105 -25.18 10.37 -4.52
CA GLU A 105 -25.77 9.58 -3.44
C GLU A 105 -25.13 9.95 -2.10
N GLU A 106 -25.93 10.03 -1.04
CA GLU A 106 -25.48 10.43 0.31
C GLU A 106 -25.20 9.23 1.23
N SER A 107 -25.57 8.02 0.83
CA SER A 107 -25.34 6.81 1.62
C SER A 107 -24.93 5.61 0.77
N MET A 108 -24.16 4.72 1.38
CA MET A 108 -23.76 3.44 0.81
C MET A 108 -24.15 2.30 1.78
N PRO A 109 -24.91 1.30 1.33
CA PRO A 109 -25.24 0.13 2.14
C PRO A 109 -23.99 -0.74 2.34
N VAL A 110 -23.77 -1.18 3.56
CA VAL A 110 -22.63 -2.03 3.96
C VAL A 110 -23.12 -3.15 4.87
N ALA A 111 -22.32 -4.19 5.07
CA ALA A 111 -22.73 -5.33 5.89
C ALA A 111 -23.13 -4.96 7.34
N GLY A 112 -22.57 -3.87 7.87
CA GLY A 112 -22.84 -3.35 9.22
C GLY A 112 -23.90 -2.25 9.30
N GLY A 113 -24.63 -1.94 8.23
CA GLY A 113 -25.60 -0.85 8.18
C GLY A 113 -25.41 0.03 6.96
N GLU A 114 -25.32 1.34 7.16
CA GLU A 114 -25.07 2.32 6.09
C GLU A 114 -23.92 3.24 6.49
N VAL A 115 -23.12 3.67 5.51
CA VAL A 115 -22.09 4.69 5.68
C VAL A 115 -22.44 5.94 4.88
N SER A 116 -22.11 7.11 5.43
CA SER A 116 -22.28 8.40 4.75
C SER A 116 -21.30 8.53 3.58
N VAL A 117 -21.82 8.94 2.43
CA VAL A 117 -21.06 9.21 1.21
C VAL A 117 -20.94 10.71 1.05
N GLU A 118 -19.76 11.24 1.36
CA GLU A 118 -19.47 12.67 1.32
C GLU A 118 -17.98 12.92 1.05
N THR A 119 -17.68 14.10 0.53
CA THR A 119 -16.30 14.54 0.30
C THR A 119 -15.59 14.75 1.64
N ASP A 120 -14.35 14.28 1.74
CA ASP A 120 -13.54 14.50 2.93
C ASP A 120 -12.96 15.91 2.98
N ASP A 121 -13.04 16.54 4.17
CA ASP A 121 -12.28 17.74 4.48
C ASP A 121 -10.85 17.35 4.90
N ILE A 122 -9.87 17.85 4.14
CA ILE A 122 -8.44 17.61 4.36
C ILE A 122 -7.90 18.31 5.62
N ASP A 123 -8.57 19.35 6.08
CA ASP A 123 -8.16 20.14 7.24
C ASP A 123 -8.75 19.59 8.55
N HIS A 124 -9.76 18.73 8.46
CA HIS A 124 -10.36 18.08 9.60
C HIS A 124 -9.31 17.31 10.41
N PHE A 125 -9.18 17.62 11.70
CA PHE A 125 -8.16 17.00 12.57
C PHE A 125 -8.29 15.48 12.69
N GLY A 126 -9.50 14.93 12.53
CA GLY A 126 -9.68 13.48 12.42
C GLY A 126 -8.87 12.86 11.28
N ASN A 127 -8.57 13.60 10.21
CA ASN A 127 -7.78 13.17 9.06
C ASN A 127 -6.30 13.59 9.15
N ARG A 128 -5.93 14.37 10.17
CA ARG A 128 -4.54 14.79 10.44
C ARG A 128 -3.96 13.99 11.60
N ARG A 129 -2.85 13.30 11.38
CA ARG A 129 -2.16 12.52 12.41
C ARG A 129 -0.81 13.11 12.75
N LEU A 130 -0.60 13.43 14.02
CA LEU A 130 0.71 13.82 14.53
C LEU A 130 1.62 12.58 14.62
N ARG A 131 2.84 12.71 14.12
CA ARG A 131 3.89 11.71 14.28
C ARG A 131 4.90 12.22 15.29
N THR A 132 5.15 11.43 16.32
CA THR A 132 6.17 11.77 17.32
C THR A 132 7.55 11.37 16.83
N VAL A 133 8.59 11.92 17.44
CA VAL A 133 10.00 11.60 17.11
C VAL A 133 10.26 10.09 17.19
N GLY A 134 9.70 9.40 18.18
CA GLY A 134 9.85 7.96 18.34
C GLY A 134 9.34 7.17 17.13
N GLU A 135 8.18 7.54 16.58
CA GLU A 135 7.63 6.88 15.39
C GLU A 135 8.47 7.15 14.14
N LEU A 136 8.95 8.38 13.98
CA LEU A 136 9.80 8.75 12.85
C LEU A 136 11.11 7.97 12.88
N ILE A 137 11.76 7.87 14.04
CA ILE A 137 12.99 7.08 14.23
C ILE A 137 12.71 5.59 14.01
N GLN A 138 11.60 5.08 14.55
CA GLN A 138 11.22 3.67 14.37
C GLN A 138 11.12 3.30 12.89
N ASN A 139 10.56 4.17 12.05
CA ASN A 139 10.50 3.94 10.60
C ASN A 139 11.91 3.91 9.96
N GLN A 140 12.82 4.78 10.38
CA GLN A 140 14.19 4.80 9.86
C GLN A 140 14.99 3.56 10.28
N VAL A 141 14.81 3.11 11.53
CA VAL A 141 15.40 1.86 12.02
C VAL A 141 14.83 0.67 11.26
N ARG A 142 13.51 0.62 11.02
CA ARG A 142 12.85 -0.43 10.21
C ARG A 142 13.47 -0.52 8.81
N LEU A 143 13.66 0.62 8.14
CA LEU A 143 14.34 0.66 6.83
C LEU A 143 15.79 0.17 6.90
N GLY A 144 16.51 0.55 7.96
CA GLY A 144 17.88 0.07 8.21
C GLY A 144 17.95 -1.45 8.41
N LEU A 145 17.00 -2.01 9.16
CA LEU A 145 16.88 -3.45 9.39
C LEU A 145 16.52 -4.21 8.12
N ALA A 146 15.60 -3.69 7.30
CA ALA A 146 15.25 -4.29 6.01
C ALA A 146 16.47 -4.36 5.06
N ARG A 147 17.31 -3.32 5.06
CA ARG A 147 18.59 -3.34 4.32
C ARG A 147 19.56 -4.38 4.88
N MET A 148 19.66 -4.48 6.21
CA MET A 148 20.51 -5.48 6.86
C MET A 148 20.04 -6.91 6.53
N GLU A 149 18.73 -7.17 6.58
CA GLU A 149 18.14 -8.47 6.23
C GLU A 149 18.54 -8.89 4.82
N ARG A 150 18.47 -7.97 3.85
CA ARG A 150 18.90 -8.23 2.47
C ARG A 150 20.36 -8.67 2.39
N VAL A 151 21.26 -7.95 3.07
CA VAL A 151 22.70 -8.26 3.10
C VAL A 151 22.95 -9.61 3.78
N VAL A 152 22.23 -9.93 4.86
CA VAL A 152 22.33 -11.22 5.54
C VAL A 152 21.92 -12.34 4.59
N ARG A 153 20.77 -12.22 3.92
CA ARG A 153 20.29 -13.24 2.95
C ARG A 153 21.29 -13.47 1.82
N GLU A 154 21.85 -12.41 1.25
CA GLU A 154 22.84 -12.48 0.18
C GLU A 154 24.15 -13.16 0.63
N ARG A 155 24.61 -12.88 1.85
CA ARG A 155 25.78 -13.55 2.44
C ARG A 155 25.51 -15.02 2.72
N MET A 156 24.32 -15.38 3.21
CA MET A 156 23.96 -16.77 3.48
C MET A 156 23.95 -17.64 2.21
N THR A 157 23.70 -17.06 1.04
CA THR A 157 23.72 -17.80 -0.24
C THR A 157 25.10 -17.88 -0.89
N THR A 158 26.02 -16.98 -0.53
CA THR A 158 27.33 -16.84 -1.19
C THR A 158 28.49 -17.36 -0.36
N GLN A 159 28.36 -17.43 0.96
CA GLN A 159 29.39 -17.90 1.87
C GLN A 159 29.32 -19.42 2.08
N ASP A 160 30.47 -20.01 2.36
CA ASP A 160 30.58 -21.42 2.73
C ASP A 160 29.87 -21.70 4.06
N VAL A 161 29.06 -22.75 4.10
CA VAL A 161 28.20 -23.12 5.23
C VAL A 161 29.03 -23.34 6.50
N GLU A 162 30.24 -23.89 6.37
CA GLU A 162 31.13 -24.16 7.50
C GLU A 162 31.74 -22.88 8.11
N ALA A 163 31.80 -21.79 7.32
CA ALA A 163 32.34 -20.49 7.74
C ALA A 163 31.27 -19.50 8.24
N ILE A 164 29.98 -19.86 8.14
CA ILE A 164 28.87 -18.98 8.53
C ILE A 164 28.78 -18.92 10.06
N THR A 165 28.89 -17.71 10.61
CA THR A 165 28.57 -17.41 12.01
C THR A 165 27.67 -16.17 12.07
N PRO A 166 26.86 -15.97 13.13
CA PRO A 166 26.02 -14.76 13.25
C PRO A 166 26.82 -13.45 13.14
N GLN A 167 28.05 -13.45 13.65
CA GLN A 167 28.93 -12.29 13.62
C GLN A 167 29.42 -11.94 12.20
N THR A 168 29.65 -12.94 11.34
CA THR A 168 30.07 -12.70 9.94
C THR A 168 28.91 -12.24 9.05
N LEU A 169 27.68 -12.61 9.41
CA LEU A 169 26.47 -12.20 8.69
C LEU A 169 26.00 -10.79 9.05
N ILE A 170 26.03 -10.42 10.34
CA ILE A 170 25.46 -9.17 10.83
C ILE A 170 26.38 -7.98 10.52
N ASN A 171 25.87 -7.03 9.74
CA ASN A 171 26.51 -5.75 9.49
C ASN A 171 25.62 -4.61 9.97
N ILE A 172 26.03 -3.91 11.02
CA ILE A 172 25.23 -2.82 11.63
C ILE A 172 25.28 -1.49 10.84
N ARG A 173 26.20 -1.34 9.89
CA ARG A 173 26.40 -0.08 9.14
C ARG A 173 25.12 0.47 8.52
N PRO A 174 24.23 -0.33 7.88
CA PRO A 174 22.99 0.17 7.30
C PRO A 174 22.02 0.78 8.33
N VAL A 175 21.99 0.25 9.56
CA VAL A 175 21.14 0.78 10.64
C VAL A 175 21.72 2.07 11.20
N VAL A 176 23.02 2.09 11.49
CA VAL A 176 23.71 3.29 11.97
C VAL A 176 23.59 4.43 10.97
N ALA A 177 23.72 4.13 9.67
CA ALA A 177 23.53 5.11 8.60
C ALA A 177 22.12 5.71 8.61
N SER A 178 21.05 4.90 8.69
CA SER A 178 19.68 5.40 8.76
C SER A 178 19.46 6.37 9.93
N ILE A 179 20.03 6.04 11.10
CA ILE A 179 19.87 6.86 12.31
C ILE A 179 20.63 8.18 12.15
N LYS A 180 21.86 8.13 11.65
CA LYS A 180 22.67 9.35 11.41
C LYS A 180 22.03 10.27 10.38
N GLU A 181 21.50 9.71 9.29
CA GLU A 181 20.78 10.45 8.26
C GLU A 181 19.55 11.14 8.85
N PHE A 182 18.76 10.43 9.66
CA PHE A 182 17.61 11.03 10.34
C PHE A 182 17.99 12.25 11.19
N PHE A 183 19.00 12.15 12.06
CA PHE A 183 19.36 13.28 12.93
C PHE A 183 20.17 14.37 12.21
N GLY A 184 20.92 14.01 11.17
CA GLY A 184 21.82 14.93 10.46
C GLY A 184 21.14 15.77 9.37
N THR A 185 20.13 15.24 8.70
CA THR A 185 19.53 15.90 7.52
C THR A 185 18.02 16.08 7.60
N SER A 186 17.35 15.56 8.63
CA SER A 186 15.90 15.76 8.78
C SER A 186 15.59 17.23 9.08
N GLN A 187 14.63 17.80 8.36
CA GLN A 187 14.10 19.14 8.63
C GLN A 187 13.49 19.26 10.04
N LEU A 188 13.09 18.14 10.65
CA LEU A 188 12.54 18.09 12.00
C LEU A 188 13.63 17.95 13.09
N SER A 189 14.89 17.76 12.70
CA SER A 189 16.05 17.69 13.58
C SER A 189 16.82 19.00 13.48
N GLN A 190 16.43 19.98 14.31
CA GLN A 190 16.98 21.33 14.30
C GLN A 190 17.80 21.59 15.56
N PHE A 191 18.66 22.61 15.52
CA PHE A 191 19.31 23.11 16.74
C PHE A 191 18.25 23.64 17.69
N MET A 192 18.44 23.39 18.98
CA MET A 192 17.56 23.91 20.02
C MET A 192 17.76 25.42 20.11
N ASP A 193 16.67 26.17 20.14
CA ASP A 193 16.66 27.64 20.32
C ASP A 193 17.17 28.06 21.71
#